data_AF-A0A7S3B765-F1
#
_entry.id   AF-A0A7S3B765-F1
#
_cell.length_a   1.000
_cell.length_b   1.000
_cell.length_c   1.000
_cell.angle_alpha   90.00
_cell.angle_beta   90.00
_cell.angle_gamma   90.00
#
_symmetry.space_group_name_H-M   'P 1'
#
loop_
_entity.id
_entity.type
_entity.pdbx_description
1 polymer ?
#
loop_
_entity_poly.entity_id
_entity_poly.type
_entity_poly.pdbx_seq_one_letter_code
_entity_poly.pdbx_strand_id
1 'polypeptide(L)'
;AGVGRGGVVPSPPLVQEISSQDAVEEAPDHELEQGAAALTLRVSLPRVATSADVDLKVGEASVSLRAEGLYILHLDLPAAVLCGEASCHFMKKKRLLTVTLPLSAPS
;
A
#
# COMPACT_ATOMS: atom_id res chain seq x y z
N ALA A 1 17.26 48.91 40.21
CA ALA A 1 16.15 48.26 39.49
C ALA A 1 16.59 48.09 38.04
N GLY A 2 16.56 46.95 37.37
CA GLY A 2 16.08 45.61 37.66
C GLY A 2 15.93 44.90 36.30
N VAL A 3 16.41 43.65 36.20
CA VAL A 3 16.07 42.61 35.19
C VAL A 3 16.57 42.88 33.75
N GLY A 4 17.31 42.02 33.04
CA GLY A 4 17.56 40.58 33.15
C GLY A 4 16.88 39.82 32.01
N ARG A 5 17.65 38.96 31.31
CA ARG A 5 17.21 37.91 30.35
C ARG A 5 16.66 38.44 29.02
N GLY A 6 16.96 37.86 27.87
CA GLY A 6 17.39 36.51 27.54
C GLY A 6 16.62 36.08 26.28
N GLY A 7 17.14 35.10 25.55
CA GLY A 7 16.35 34.35 24.57
C GLY A 7 16.80 34.52 23.13
N VAL A 8 17.70 33.62 22.71
CA VAL A 8 17.63 33.01 21.38
C VAL A 8 16.18 32.64 21.09
N VAL A 9 15.59 33.24 20.06
CA VAL A 9 14.35 32.69 19.49
C VAL A 9 14.76 31.68 18.43
N PRO A 10 14.57 30.37 18.67
CA PRO A 10 14.75 29.36 17.65
C PRO A 10 13.68 29.56 16.58
N SER A 11 14.11 29.60 15.32
CA SER A 11 13.22 29.44 14.18
C SER A 11 12.41 28.15 14.35
N PRO A 12 11.07 28.19 14.36
CA PRO A 12 10.27 26.98 14.46
C PRO A 12 10.50 26.06 13.25
N PRO A 13 10.42 24.73 13.44
CA PRO A 13 10.69 23.77 12.39
C PRO A 13 9.59 23.77 11.33
N LEU A 14 10.03 23.74 10.06
CA LEU A 14 9.41 23.11 8.90
C LEU A 14 7.91 22.78 9.06
N VAL A 15 7.04 23.74 8.76
CA VAL A 15 5.68 23.40 8.36
C VAL A 15 5.81 22.93 6.91
N GLN A 16 6.07 21.62 6.73
CA GLN A 16 5.90 20.98 5.43
C GLN A 16 4.42 21.15 5.05
N GLU A 17 4.20 22.03 4.08
CA GLU A 17 2.89 22.27 3.47
C GLU A 17 2.23 20.92 3.16
N ILE A 18 0.99 20.83 3.61
CA ILE A 18 0.09 19.71 3.47
C ILE A 18 0.16 19.22 2.02
N SER A 19 0.72 18.02 1.81
CA SER A 19 0.79 17.41 0.49
C SER A 19 -0.62 17.27 -0.07
N SER A 20 -0.83 18.05 -1.11
CA SER A 20 -1.58 17.72 -2.32
C SER A 20 -3.08 17.45 -2.13
N GLN A 21 -3.87 18.35 -2.73
CA GLN A 21 -5.24 18.04 -3.12
C GLN A 21 -5.22 16.88 -4.12
N ASP A 22 -5.36 15.66 -3.63
CA ASP A 22 -5.61 14.50 -4.46
C ASP A 22 -6.81 13.77 -3.88
N ALA A 23 -7.61 13.16 -4.75
CA ALA A 23 -8.75 12.34 -4.35
C ALA A 23 -8.36 11.47 -3.15
N VAL A 24 -9.17 11.47 -2.08
CA VAL A 24 -8.93 10.62 -0.90
C VAL A 24 -9.16 9.16 -1.31
N GLU A 25 -8.21 8.62 -2.05
CA GLU A 25 -8.06 7.18 -2.29
C GLU A 25 -7.66 6.59 -0.94
N GLU A 26 -8.52 5.77 -0.35
CA GLU A 26 -8.28 5.21 0.98
C GLU A 26 -7.31 4.04 0.88
N ALA A 27 -6.48 3.82 1.91
CA ALA A 27 -5.72 2.58 2.00
C ALA A 27 -6.69 1.43 2.34
N PRO A 28 -6.86 0.43 1.46
CA PRO A 28 -7.74 -0.69 1.75
C PRO A 28 -7.16 -1.54 2.88
N ASP A 29 -8.07 -2.16 3.64
CA ASP A 29 -7.70 -3.19 4.61
C ASP A 29 -7.03 -4.36 3.87
N HIS A 30 -5.84 -4.73 4.32
CA HIS A 30 -5.04 -5.76 3.67
C HIS A 30 -4.29 -6.61 4.69
N GLU A 31 -4.10 -7.87 4.32
CA GLU A 31 -3.36 -8.87 5.07
C GLU A 31 -2.35 -9.53 4.13
N LEU A 32 -1.07 -9.47 4.49
CA LEU A 32 -0.01 -10.17 3.79
C LEU A 32 0.43 -11.38 4.63
N GLU A 33 0.24 -12.56 4.08
CA GLU A 33 0.72 -13.81 4.67
C GLU A 33 1.92 -14.33 3.89
N GLN A 34 3.03 -14.57 4.57
CA GLN A 34 4.21 -15.21 3.98
C GLN A 34 4.15 -16.72 4.21
N GLY A 35 3.95 -17.48 3.12
CA GLY A 35 4.10 -18.93 3.11
C GLY A 35 5.52 -19.37 2.78
N ALA A 36 5.77 -20.68 2.82
CA ALA A 36 7.08 -21.26 2.53
C ALA A 36 7.50 -21.13 1.05
N ALA A 37 6.54 -21.06 0.13
CA ALA A 37 6.79 -21.02 -1.31
C ALA A 37 6.09 -19.85 -2.03
N ALA A 38 5.22 -19.11 -1.37
CA ALA A 38 4.47 -17.99 -1.95
C ALA A 38 4.03 -17.00 -0.86
N LEU A 39 3.91 -15.72 -1.22
CA LEU A 39 3.19 -14.72 -0.45
C LEU A 39 1.73 -14.70 -0.89
N THR A 40 0.81 -14.57 0.06
CA THR A 40 -0.60 -14.39 -0.20
C THR A 40 -1.03 -13.03 0.33
N LEU A 41 -1.33 -12.09 -0.56
CA LEU A 41 -1.89 -10.80 -0.22
C LEU A 41 -3.41 -10.84 -0.35
N ARG A 42 -4.13 -10.45 0.69
CA ARG A 42 -5.59 -10.38 0.72
C ARG A 42 -5.97 -8.94 0.95
N VAL A 43 -6.70 -8.34 0.01
CA VAL A 43 -7.10 -6.93 0.05
C VAL A 43 -8.61 -6.84 0.04
N SER A 44 -9.18 -6.24 1.07
CA SER A 44 -10.62 -6.02 1.21
C SER A 44 -11.03 -4.74 0.49
N LEU A 45 -11.91 -4.88 -0.49
CA LEU A 45 -12.34 -3.81 -1.39
C LEU A 45 -13.87 -3.72 -1.42
N PRO A 46 -14.55 -3.43 -0.29
CA PRO A 46 -16.01 -3.47 -0.19
C PRO A 46 -16.72 -2.51 -1.15
N ARG A 47 -16.07 -1.41 -1.52
CA ARG A 47 -16.59 -0.39 -2.47
C ARG A 47 -16.37 -0.76 -3.95
N VAL A 48 -15.52 -1.74 -4.24
CA VAL A 48 -15.20 -2.16 -5.63
C VAL A 48 -16.24 -3.12 -6.15
N ALA A 49 -16.92 -2.75 -7.23
CA ALA A 49 -18.00 -3.55 -7.83
C ALA A 49 -17.50 -4.76 -8.64
N THR A 50 -16.35 -4.63 -9.28
CA THR A 50 -15.79 -5.60 -10.21
C THR A 50 -14.27 -5.49 -10.25
N SER A 51 -13.56 -6.58 -10.53
CA SER A 51 -12.10 -6.56 -10.68
C SER A 51 -11.61 -5.67 -11.82
N ALA A 52 -12.46 -5.38 -12.82
CA ALA A 52 -12.13 -4.45 -13.91
C ALA A 52 -11.91 -3.01 -13.44
N ASP A 53 -12.39 -2.67 -12.23
CA ASP A 53 -12.24 -1.36 -11.60
C ASP A 53 -10.94 -1.27 -10.76
N VAL A 54 -10.14 -2.34 -10.76
CA VAL A 54 -8.91 -2.46 -9.98
C VAL A 54 -7.73 -2.70 -10.91
N ASP A 55 -6.77 -1.79 -10.88
CA ASP A 55 -5.45 -1.96 -11.47
C ASP A 55 -4.53 -2.59 -10.42
N LEU A 56 -4.05 -3.81 -10.68
CA LEU A 56 -3.05 -4.48 -9.85
C LEU A 56 -1.76 -4.62 -10.62
N LYS A 57 -0.68 -4.07 -10.07
CA LYS A 57 0.68 -4.20 -10.57
C LYS A 57 1.53 -4.96 -9.56
N VAL A 58 2.10 -6.07 -10.02
CA VAL A 58 3.00 -6.90 -9.23
C VAL A 58 4.41 -6.69 -9.78
N GLY A 59 5.28 -6.12 -8.96
CA GLY A 59 6.72 -6.06 -9.19
C GLY A 59 7.44 -7.24 -8.56
N GLU A 60 8.77 -7.27 -8.70
CA GLU A 60 9.62 -8.31 -8.12
C GLU A 60 9.68 -8.24 -6.59
N ALA A 61 9.62 -7.04 -6.02
CA ALA A 61 9.70 -6.81 -4.58
C ALA A 61 8.61 -5.84 -4.06
N SER A 62 7.62 -5.51 -4.88
CA SER A 62 6.56 -4.60 -4.48
C SER A 62 5.26 -4.95 -5.17
N VAL A 63 4.15 -4.54 -4.57
CA VAL A 63 2.81 -4.69 -5.13
C VAL A 63 2.07 -3.37 -5.00
N SER A 64 1.45 -2.95 -6.09
CA SER A 64 0.66 -1.73 -6.17
C SER A 64 -0.74 -2.08 -6.62
N LEU A 65 -1.74 -1.61 -5.88
CA LEU A 65 -3.14 -1.75 -6.22
C LEU A 65 -3.77 -0.36 -6.24
N ARG A 66 -4.54 -0.10 -7.30
CA ARG A 66 -5.32 1.13 -7.43
C ARG A 66 -6.73 0.81 -7.88
N ALA A 67 -7.72 1.31 -7.15
CA ALA A 67 -9.10 1.39 -7.58
C ALA A 67 -9.46 2.86 -7.72
N GLU A 68 -9.76 3.30 -8.94
CA GLU A 68 -9.85 4.72 -9.29
C GLU A 68 -10.85 5.46 -8.38
N GLY A 69 -10.37 6.47 -7.65
CA GLY A 69 -11.19 7.28 -6.75
C GLY A 69 -11.73 6.56 -5.52
N LEU A 70 -11.30 5.32 -5.25
CA LEU A 70 -11.75 4.50 -4.14
C LEU A 70 -10.61 4.10 -3.21
N TYR A 71 -9.60 3.41 -3.75
CA TYR A 71 -8.54 2.80 -2.96
C TYR A 71 -7.16 2.91 -3.62
N ILE A 72 -6.13 3.13 -2.81
CA ILE A 72 -4.73 3.04 -3.23
C ILE A 72 -3.94 2.25 -2.20
N LEU A 73 -3.18 1.26 -2.66
CA LEU A 73 -2.29 0.45 -1.84
C LEU A 73 -0.96 0.32 -2.55
N HIS A 74 0.12 0.63 -1.85
CA HIS A 74 1.48 0.34 -2.28
C HIS A 74 2.17 -0.38 -1.12
N LEU A 75 2.62 -1.61 -1.37
CA LEU A 75 3.20 -2.45 -0.34
C LEU A 75 4.52 -3.05 -0.85
N ASP A 76 5.55 -2.95 -0.02
CA ASP A 76 6.85 -3.56 -0.26
C ASP A 76 6.81 -5.01 0.23
N LEU A 77 7.24 -5.94 -0.61
CA LEU A 77 7.19 -7.36 -0.33
C LEU A 77 8.43 -7.76 0.46
N PRO A 78 8.29 -8.57 1.53
CA PRO A 78 9.43 -8.99 2.37
C PRO A 78 10.41 -9.93 1.65
N ALA A 79 10.07 -10.41 0.45
CA ALA A 79 10.88 -11.30 -0.35
C ALA A 79 10.61 -11.08 -1.84
N ALA A 80 11.59 -11.45 -2.67
CA ALA A 80 11.45 -11.40 -4.12
C ALA A 80 10.43 -12.43 -4.59
N VAL A 81 9.53 -12.02 -5.48
CA VAL A 81 8.47 -12.85 -6.06
C VAL A 81 8.64 -12.98 -7.58
N LEU A 82 8.16 -14.08 -8.11
CA LEU A 82 8.09 -14.34 -9.55
C LEU A 82 6.84 -13.66 -10.11
N CYS A 83 6.95 -12.37 -10.45
CA CYS A 83 5.83 -11.56 -10.95
C CYS A 83 5.17 -12.15 -12.22
N GLY A 84 5.93 -12.91 -13.03
CA GLY A 84 5.40 -13.62 -14.21
C GLY A 84 4.53 -14.84 -13.88
N GLU A 85 4.65 -15.40 -12.68
CA GLU A 85 3.83 -16.52 -12.19
C GLU A 85 2.80 -16.07 -11.14
N ALA A 86 2.73 -14.77 -10.87
CA ALA A 86 1.75 -14.20 -9.96
C ALA A 86 0.33 -14.44 -10.48
N SER A 87 -0.57 -14.81 -9.58
CA SER A 87 -1.99 -14.98 -9.87
C SER A 87 -2.83 -14.12 -8.94
N CYS A 88 -3.92 -13.57 -9.45
CA CYS A 88 -4.87 -12.83 -8.64
C CYS A 88 -6.30 -13.31 -8.88
N HIS A 89 -7.09 -13.28 -7.82
CA HIS A 89 -8.46 -13.75 -7.82
C HIS A 89 -9.34 -12.80 -7.02
N PHE A 90 -10.30 -12.16 -7.68
CA PHE A 90 -11.26 -11.27 -7.03
C PHE A 90 -12.54 -12.00 -6.67
N MET A 91 -12.77 -12.21 -5.38
CA MET A 91 -13.98 -12.82 -4.86
C MET A 91 -15.11 -11.80 -4.76
N LYS A 92 -15.88 -11.60 -5.84
CA LYS A 92 -16.99 -10.62 -5.91
C LYS A 92 -18.00 -10.75 -4.75
N LYS A 93 -18.29 -11.96 -4.28
CA LYS A 93 -19.19 -12.21 -3.13
C LYS A 93 -18.66 -11.66 -1.82
N LYS A 94 -17.34 -11.74 -1.59
CA LYS A 94 -16.67 -11.29 -0.36
C LYS A 94 -16.05 -9.90 -0.52
N ARG A 95 -16.06 -9.34 -1.74
CA ARG A 95 -15.36 -8.10 -2.09
C ARG A 95 -13.87 -8.16 -1.71
N LEU A 96 -13.26 -9.33 -1.87
CA LEU A 96 -11.89 -9.61 -1.44
C LEU A 96 -11.04 -9.95 -2.65
N LEU A 97 -9.97 -9.20 -2.88
CA LEU A 97 -8.93 -9.57 -3.84
C LEU A 97 -7.90 -10.44 -3.13
N THR A 98 -7.60 -11.61 -3.68
CA THR A 98 -6.51 -12.46 -3.21
C THR A 98 -5.45 -12.53 -4.29
N VAL A 99 -4.21 -12.18 -3.96
CA VAL A 99 -3.06 -12.21 -4.86
C VAL A 99 -2.09 -13.24 -4.31
N THR A 100 -1.80 -14.25 -5.11
CA THR A 100 -0.81 -15.28 -4.82
C THR A 100 0.46 -14.96 -5.59
N LEU A 101 1.54 -14.74 -4.86
CA LEU A 101 2.83 -14.28 -5.36
C LEU A 101 3.86 -15.37 -5.07
N PRO A 102 4.16 -16.27 -6.00
CA PRO A 102 5.17 -17.30 -5.80
C PRO A 102 6.53 -16.66 -5.49
N LEU A 103 7.22 -17.17 -4.48
CA LEU A 103 8.53 -16.68 -4.08
C LEU A 103 9.56 -17.10 -5.13
N SER A 104 10.46 -16.19 -5.48
CA SER A 104 11.65 -16.54 -6.23
C SER A 104 12.59 -17.26 -5.28
N ALA A 105 12.89 -18.54 -5.55
CA ALA A 105 13.83 -19.29 -4.71
C ALA A 105 15.19 -18.57 -4.69
N PRO A 106 15.88 -18.51 -3.53
CA PRO A 106 17.24 -17.99 -3.50
C PRO A 106 18.10 -18.92 -4.37
N SER A 107 18.63 -18.39 -5.47
CA SER A 107 19.60 -19.09 -6.32
C SER A 107 20.94 -19.22 -5.61
#